data_AF-A0A9D6VQG5-F1
#
_entry.id   AF-A0A9D6VQG5-F1
#
_cell.length_a   1.000
_cell.length_b   1.000
_cell.length_c   1.000
_cell.angle_alpha   90.00
_cell.angle_beta   90.00
_cell.angle_gamma   90.00
#
_symmetry.space_group_name_H-M   'P 1'
#
loop_
_entity.id
_entity.type
_entity.pdbx_description
1 polymer ?
#
loop_
_entity_poly.entity_id
_entity_poly.type
_entity_poly.pdbx_seq_one_letter_code
_entity_poly.pdbx_strand_id
1 'polypeptide(L)'
;MKVIKTMLVAMAILSMNGAAYAAPAPKACPSVEKLKTIVFNEAQYTVSGYVAYQRGIYGTEQMWGFGLGPFLRAQSPQEAIESAQKVLATLSGQPKPHLIQNVWACVYGVEGFYVAGAVTPPDLFSSFVTLMHHD
;
A
#
# COMPACT_ATOMS: atom_id res chain seq x y z
N MET A 1 51.04 8.60 49.50
CA MET A 1 50.73 7.67 48.38
C MET A 1 49.42 6.96 48.68
N LYS A 2 48.32 7.35 48.02
CA LYS A 2 47.04 6.64 48.09
C LYS A 2 46.57 6.41 46.66
N VAL A 3 46.36 5.14 46.37
CA VAL A 3 46.25 4.54 45.03
C VAL A 3 44.96 4.98 44.37
N ILE A 4 45.07 5.51 43.14
CA ILE A 4 43.95 5.92 42.29
C ILE A 4 43.16 4.65 41.91
N LYS A 5 41.91 4.58 42.35
CA LYS A 5 41.02 3.43 42.15
C LYS A 5 40.50 3.45 40.71
N THR A 6 40.89 2.40 39.99
CA THR A 6 40.73 2.19 38.56
C THR A 6 39.27 2.20 38.09
N MET A 7 39.10 2.78 36.89
CA MET A 7 37.93 2.80 36.02
C MET A 7 37.09 1.51 36.05
N LEU A 8 35.77 1.67 36.18
CA LEU A 8 34.78 0.71 35.71
C LEU A 8 33.94 1.41 34.63
N VAL A 9 34.36 1.25 33.37
CA VAL A 9 33.55 1.59 32.20
C VAL A 9 32.54 0.45 32.03
N ALA A 10 31.32 0.67 32.47
CA ALA A 10 30.21 -0.25 32.21
C ALA A 10 29.71 -0.01 30.78
N MET A 11 30.19 -0.83 29.84
CA MET A 11 29.72 -0.84 28.46
C MET A 11 28.37 -1.58 28.42
N ALA A 12 27.29 -0.82 28.55
CA ALA A 12 25.93 -1.33 28.37
C ALA A 12 25.75 -1.71 26.90
N ILE A 13 25.78 -3.01 26.61
CA ILE A 13 25.45 -3.56 25.29
C ILE A 13 23.94 -3.40 25.13
N LEU A 14 23.50 -2.32 24.47
CA LEU A 14 22.14 -2.18 23.98
C LEU A 14 21.91 -3.29 22.94
N SER A 15 21.32 -4.40 23.38
CA SER A 15 20.75 -5.40 22.49
C SER A 15 19.48 -4.78 21.90
N MET A 16 19.64 -4.07 20.78
CA MET A 16 18.52 -3.68 19.94
C MET A 16 17.90 -4.96 19.36
N ASN A 17 16.92 -5.51 20.07
CA ASN A 17 16.03 -6.52 19.53
C ASN A 17 15.26 -5.88 18.37
N GLY A 18 15.73 -6.11 17.14
CA GLY A 18 15.00 -5.80 15.92
C GLY A 18 13.82 -6.74 15.78
N ALA A 19 12.76 -6.52 16.58
CA ALA A 19 11.46 -7.08 16.27
C ALA A 19 10.98 -6.40 14.99
N ALA A 20 10.91 -7.16 13.90
CA ALA A 20 10.18 -6.76 12.72
C ALA A 20 8.70 -6.67 13.11
N TYR A 21 8.28 -5.51 13.59
CA TYR A 21 6.88 -5.25 13.89
C TYR A 21 6.11 -5.20 12.57
N ALA A 22 5.39 -6.28 12.25
CA ALA A 22 4.29 -6.18 11.31
C ALA A 22 3.35 -5.08 11.82
N ALA A 23 3.05 -4.09 10.98
CA ALA A 23 2.14 -3.02 11.36
C ALA A 23 0.84 -3.63 11.90
N PRO A 24 0.26 -3.09 12.99
CA PRO A 24 -0.96 -3.65 13.55
C PRO A 24 -2.06 -3.71 12.49
N ALA A 25 -2.91 -4.74 12.58
CA ALA A 25 -3.97 -4.95 11.61
C ALA A 25 -4.88 -3.71 11.52
N PRO A 26 -5.17 -3.21 10.30
CA PRO A 26 -6.17 -2.19 10.07
C PRO A 26 -7.52 -2.57 10.68
N LYS A 27 -8.22 -1.62 11.31
CA LYS A 27 -9.58 -1.86 11.81
C LYS A 27 -10.59 -2.05 10.67
N ALA A 28 -10.39 -1.37 9.54
CA ALA A 28 -11.27 -1.39 8.39
C ALA A 28 -10.52 -1.10 7.09
N CYS A 29 -11.06 -1.60 5.98
CA CYS A 29 -10.67 -1.17 4.65
C CYS A 29 -11.27 0.20 4.30
N PRO A 30 -10.63 0.98 3.42
CA PRO A 30 -11.27 2.11 2.75
C PRO A 30 -12.66 1.74 2.19
N SER A 31 -13.66 2.58 2.40
CA SER A 31 -14.98 2.30 1.82
C SER A 31 -14.98 2.64 0.32
N VAL A 32 -15.72 1.86 -0.47
CA VAL A 32 -15.92 2.12 -1.90
C VAL A 32 -16.44 3.53 -2.15
N GLU A 33 -17.33 4.04 -1.30
CA GLU A 33 -17.87 5.40 -1.40
C GLU A 33 -16.78 6.46 -1.32
N LYS A 34 -15.81 6.30 -0.42
CA LYS A 34 -14.68 7.22 -0.30
C LYS A 34 -13.74 7.06 -1.49
N LEU A 35 -13.44 5.82 -1.89
CA LEU A 35 -12.57 5.54 -3.03
C LEU A 35 -13.14 6.08 -4.36
N LYS A 36 -14.46 6.04 -4.57
CA LYS A 36 -15.09 6.57 -5.79
C LYS A 36 -14.96 8.09 -5.96
N THR A 37 -14.67 8.82 -4.89
CA THR A 37 -14.49 10.28 -4.94
C THR A 37 -13.07 10.73 -5.24
N ILE A 38 -12.11 9.79 -5.32
CA ILE A 38 -10.72 10.16 -5.54
C ILE A 38 -10.49 10.60 -6.99
N VAL A 39 -9.43 11.37 -7.17
CA VAL A 39 -8.85 11.67 -8.48
C VAL A 39 -7.44 11.08 -8.48
N PHE A 40 -7.19 10.18 -9.43
CA PHE A 40 -5.84 9.64 -9.65
C PHE A 40 -4.95 10.75 -10.24
N ASN A 41 -3.73 10.85 -9.74
CA ASN A 41 -2.73 11.85 -10.17
C ASN A 41 -1.36 11.22 -10.45
N GLU A 42 -1.18 9.95 -10.13
CA GLU A 42 0.04 9.21 -10.34
C GLU A 42 -0.31 7.90 -11.09
N ALA A 43 0.58 7.47 -11.99
CA ALA A 43 0.51 6.16 -12.62
C ALA A 43 1.91 5.60 -12.80
N GLN A 44 2.07 4.31 -12.54
CA GLN A 44 3.34 3.59 -12.62
C GLN A 44 3.24 2.51 -13.68
N TYR A 45 4.26 2.40 -14.53
CA TYR A 45 4.37 1.28 -15.47
C TYR A 45 4.90 0.04 -14.73
N THR A 46 4.22 -1.08 -14.93
CA THR A 46 4.57 -2.38 -14.35
C THR A 46 4.82 -3.38 -15.47
N VAL A 47 5.26 -4.59 -15.13
CA VAL A 47 5.40 -5.69 -16.10
C VAL A 47 4.09 -6.02 -16.85
N SER A 48 2.94 -5.72 -16.24
CA SER A 48 1.61 -5.97 -16.81
C SER A 48 0.94 -4.71 -17.38
N GLY A 49 1.65 -3.59 -17.52
CA GLY A 49 1.09 -2.32 -17.98
C GLY A 49 0.92 -1.30 -16.87
N TYR A 50 0.22 -0.20 -17.14
CA TYR A 50 0.11 0.91 -16.19
C TYR A 50 -0.88 0.63 -15.05
N VAL A 51 -0.51 1.02 -13.84
CA VAL A 51 -1.41 1.07 -12.68
C VAL A 51 -1.53 2.51 -12.25
N ALA A 52 -2.75 3.04 -12.24
CA ALA A 52 -3.02 4.35 -11.66
C ALA A 52 -3.09 4.20 -10.14
N TYR A 53 -2.51 5.13 -9.39
CA TYR A 53 -2.53 5.10 -7.94
C TYR A 53 -2.70 6.48 -7.32
N GLN A 54 -3.20 6.48 -6.09
CA GLN A 54 -3.34 7.66 -5.25
C GLN A 54 -3.08 7.26 -3.80
N ARG A 55 -2.65 8.22 -2.99
CA ARG A 55 -2.49 8.03 -1.55
C ARG A 55 -3.51 8.84 -0.76
N GLY A 56 -3.98 8.29 0.35
CA GLY A 56 -4.94 8.99 1.20
C GLY A 56 -5.44 8.15 2.36
N ILE A 57 -6.22 8.79 3.23
CA ILE A 57 -6.80 8.17 4.42
C ILE A 57 -8.09 7.40 4.09
N TYR A 58 -8.84 7.88 3.10
CA TYR A 58 -10.06 7.26 2.57
C TYR A 58 -11.11 6.89 3.62
N GLY A 59 -11.25 7.73 4.66
CA GLY A 59 -12.21 7.52 5.75
C GLY A 59 -11.77 6.49 6.79
N THR A 60 -10.51 6.08 6.81
CA THR A 60 -9.92 5.21 7.86
C THR A 60 -9.06 6.02 8.84
N GLU A 61 -8.33 5.36 9.75
CA GLU A 61 -7.40 6.01 10.69
C GLU A 61 -5.97 6.16 10.14
N GLN A 62 -5.65 5.50 9.02
CA GLN A 62 -4.28 5.36 8.52
C GLN A 62 -4.18 5.68 7.03
N MET A 63 -2.96 5.93 6.57
CA MET A 63 -2.70 6.17 5.15
C MET A 63 -2.72 4.87 4.35
N TRP A 64 -3.26 4.96 3.14
CA TRP A 64 -3.34 3.87 2.17
C TRP A 64 -2.81 4.33 0.82
N GLY A 65 -2.19 3.40 0.09
CA GLY A 65 -1.98 3.50 -1.34
C GLY A 65 -3.09 2.72 -2.03
N PHE A 66 -3.97 3.40 -2.77
CA PHE A 66 -5.00 2.76 -3.56
C PHE A 66 -4.61 2.81 -5.03
N GLY A 67 -4.73 1.68 -5.72
CA GLY A 67 -4.50 1.64 -7.16
C GLY A 67 -5.45 0.73 -7.90
N LEU A 68 -5.49 0.98 -9.20
CA LEU A 68 -6.40 0.35 -10.14
C LEU A 68 -5.65 0.07 -11.45
N GLY A 69 -5.76 -1.16 -11.95
CA GLY A 69 -5.09 -1.62 -13.16
C GLY A 69 -4.98 -3.14 -13.19
N PRO A 70 -4.19 -3.72 -14.12
CA PRO A 70 -3.36 -3.01 -15.08
C PRO A 70 -4.14 -2.48 -16.30
N PHE A 71 -3.67 -1.36 -16.85
CA PHE A 71 -4.12 -0.76 -18.10
C PHE A 71 -3.16 -1.08 -19.25
N LEU A 72 -3.31 -2.28 -19.81
CA LEU A 72 -2.45 -2.82 -20.88
C LEU A 72 -2.43 -1.99 -22.17
N ARG A 73 -3.51 -1.26 -22.46
CA ARG A 73 -3.65 -0.46 -23.69
C ARG A 73 -3.18 0.99 -23.53
N ALA A 74 -2.92 1.45 -22.31
CA ALA A 74 -2.48 2.81 -22.08
C ALA A 74 -1.04 2.98 -22.59
N GLN A 75 -0.82 4.00 -23.42
CA GLN A 75 0.48 4.35 -24.00
C GLN A 75 1.22 5.41 -23.20
N SER A 76 0.56 5.98 -22.18
CA SER A 76 1.13 6.99 -21.31
C SER A 76 0.57 6.89 -19.88
N PRO A 77 1.28 7.44 -18.87
CA PRO A 77 0.75 7.55 -17.51
C PRO A 77 -0.59 8.30 -17.46
N GLN A 78 -0.72 9.36 -18.27
CA GLN A 78 -1.94 10.17 -18.34
C GLN A 78 -3.13 9.38 -18.87
N GLU A 79 -2.93 8.60 -19.94
CA GLU A 79 -3.99 7.75 -20.49
C GLU A 79 -4.44 6.67 -19.50
N ALA A 80 -3.50 6.15 -18.69
CA ALA A 80 -3.82 5.21 -17.62
C ALA A 80 -4.65 5.86 -16.50
N ILE A 81 -4.30 7.08 -16.09
CA ILE A 81 -5.08 7.87 -15.11
C ILE A 81 -6.50 8.10 -15.62
N GLU A 82 -6.65 8.53 -16.88
CA GLU A 82 -7.97 8.77 -17.49
C GLU A 82 -8.80 7.49 -17.59
N SER A 83 -8.16 6.37 -17.95
CA SER A 83 -8.81 5.06 -17.99
C SER A 83 -9.25 4.61 -16.60
N ALA A 84 -8.39 4.80 -15.59
CA ALA A 84 -8.72 4.52 -14.19
C ALA A 84 -9.90 5.34 -13.69
N GLN A 85 -9.95 6.63 -14.02
CA GLN A 85 -11.03 7.51 -13.61
C GLN A 85 -12.40 7.07 -14.19
N LYS A 86 -12.42 6.55 -15.42
CA LYS A 86 -13.64 6.00 -16.05
C LYS A 86 -14.11 4.73 -15.34
N VAL A 87 -13.17 3.85 -15.02
CA VAL A 87 -13.46 2.54 -14.41
C VAL A 87 -13.81 2.67 -12.92
N LEU A 88 -13.30 3.68 -12.22
CA LEU A 88 -13.51 3.89 -10.79
C LEU A 88 -15.00 3.90 -10.39
N ALA A 89 -15.89 4.39 -11.26
CA ALA A 89 -17.33 4.39 -11.01
C ALA A 89 -17.93 2.98 -10.80
N THR A 90 -17.30 1.94 -11.35
CA THR A 90 -17.74 0.54 -11.25
C THR A 90 -17.18 -0.19 -10.02
N LEU A 91 -16.34 0.49 -9.22
CA LEU A 91 -15.77 -0.06 -7.99
C LEU A 91 -16.87 -0.59 -7.07
N SER A 92 -16.66 -1.76 -6.48
CA SER A 92 -17.66 -2.45 -5.68
C SER A 92 -17.02 -3.33 -4.60
N GLY A 93 -17.86 -3.84 -3.69
CA GLY A 93 -17.45 -4.71 -2.60
C GLY A 93 -17.30 -3.99 -1.25
N GLN A 94 -17.11 -4.81 -0.21
CA GLN A 94 -16.87 -4.38 1.17
C GLN A 94 -15.79 -5.29 1.76
N PRO A 95 -14.53 -5.15 1.31
CA PRO A 95 -13.48 -6.05 1.72
C PRO A 95 -13.14 -5.88 3.21
N LYS A 96 -12.56 -6.93 3.77
CA LYS A 96 -11.91 -6.90 5.08
C LYS A 96 -10.39 -6.87 4.87
N PRO A 97 -9.62 -6.21 5.76
CA PRO A 97 -8.18 -6.22 5.68
C PRO A 97 -7.64 -7.66 5.71
N HIS A 98 -6.75 -7.98 4.78
CA HIS A 98 -6.09 -9.28 4.69
C HIS A 98 -4.58 -9.08 4.57
N LEU A 99 -3.79 -9.95 5.19
CA LEU A 99 -2.34 -9.88 5.13
C LEU A 99 -1.83 -10.66 3.92
N ILE A 100 -1.24 -9.97 2.94
CA ILE A 100 -0.64 -10.57 1.75
C ILE A 100 0.86 -10.30 1.82
N GLN A 101 1.65 -11.36 2.06
CA GLN A 101 3.11 -11.30 2.18
C GLN A 101 3.62 -10.12 3.04
N ASN A 102 3.12 -10.01 4.27
CA ASN A 102 3.46 -8.96 5.24
C ASN A 102 2.92 -7.55 4.92
N VAL A 103 2.08 -7.40 3.90
CA VAL A 103 1.39 -6.14 3.59
C VAL A 103 -0.10 -6.27 3.87
N TRP A 104 -0.68 -5.31 4.59
CA TRP A 104 -2.12 -5.27 4.76
C TRP A 104 -2.77 -4.71 3.50
N ALA A 105 -3.67 -5.51 2.91
CA ALA A 105 -4.32 -5.19 1.66
C ALA A 105 -5.84 -5.37 1.76
N CYS A 106 -6.52 -4.63 0.90
CA CYS A 106 -7.95 -4.70 0.66
C CYS A 106 -8.17 -4.77 -0.85
N VAL A 107 -8.77 -5.86 -1.33
CA VAL A 107 -9.03 -6.08 -2.76
C VAL A 107 -10.50 -5.81 -3.04
N TYR A 108 -10.78 -5.03 -4.08
CA TYR A 108 -12.12 -4.58 -4.44
C TYR A 108 -12.56 -5.19 -5.77
N GLY A 109 -13.88 -5.31 -5.94
CA GLY A 109 -14.46 -5.65 -7.23
C GLY A 109 -14.44 -4.44 -8.16
N VAL A 110 -14.22 -4.70 -9.44
CA VAL A 110 -14.27 -3.70 -10.50
C VAL A 110 -14.69 -4.39 -11.79
N GLU A 111 -15.45 -3.71 -12.64
CA GLU A 111 -15.88 -4.31 -13.91
C GLU A 111 -14.72 -4.48 -14.89
N GLY A 112 -14.77 -5.53 -15.70
CA GLY A 112 -13.76 -5.84 -16.72
C GLY A 112 -12.63 -6.71 -16.18
N PHE A 113 -11.45 -6.57 -16.77
CA PHE A 113 -10.24 -7.35 -16.44
C PHE A 113 -9.27 -6.57 -15.54
N TYR A 114 -9.78 -5.56 -14.84
CA TYR A 114 -8.99 -4.73 -13.94
C TYR A 114 -9.01 -5.32 -12.53
N VAL A 115 -8.02 -4.92 -11.74
CA VAL A 115 -7.93 -5.19 -10.32
C VAL A 115 -7.86 -3.85 -9.60
N ALA A 116 -8.54 -3.76 -8.46
CA ALA A 116 -8.49 -2.60 -7.59
C ALA A 116 -8.04 -3.03 -6.18
N GLY A 117 -7.05 -2.35 -5.63
CA GLY A 117 -6.45 -2.72 -4.35
C GLY A 117 -6.00 -1.50 -3.55
N ALA A 118 -6.24 -1.54 -2.23
CA ALA A 118 -5.68 -0.59 -1.28
C ALA A 118 -4.70 -1.31 -0.36
N VAL A 119 -3.53 -0.71 -0.10
CA VAL A 119 -2.56 -1.25 0.85
C VAL A 119 -2.07 -0.24 1.85
N THR A 120 -1.65 -0.75 3.01
CA THR A 120 -1.10 0.06 4.08
C THR A 120 0.09 -0.67 4.75
N PRO A 121 1.19 0.04 5.04
CA PRO A 121 1.42 1.45 4.73
C PRO A 121 1.64 1.69 3.20
N PRO A 122 1.37 2.91 2.69
CA PRO A 122 1.31 3.20 1.25
C PRO A 122 2.63 3.01 0.50
N ASP A 123 3.76 3.08 1.19
CA ASP A 123 5.10 2.85 0.64
C ASP A 123 5.30 1.39 0.16
N LEU A 124 4.51 0.45 0.66
CA LEU A 124 4.54 -0.95 0.23
C LEU A 124 3.69 -1.23 -1.02
N PHE A 125 3.11 -0.19 -1.64
CA PHE A 125 2.27 -0.33 -2.83
C PHE A 125 3.01 -0.96 -4.02
N SER A 126 4.23 -0.55 -4.32
CA SER A 126 5.03 -1.14 -5.39
C SER A 126 5.27 -2.64 -5.18
N SER A 127 5.52 -3.05 -3.92
CA SER A 127 5.66 -4.45 -3.55
C SER A 127 4.37 -5.20 -3.83
N PHE A 128 3.23 -4.71 -3.35
CA PHE A 128 1.92 -5.32 -3.58
C PHE A 128 1.57 -5.48 -5.06
N VAL A 129 1.82 -4.47 -5.88
CA VAL A 129 1.59 -4.52 -7.32
C VAL A 129 2.41 -5.63 -7.98
N THR A 130 3.63 -5.87 -7.51
CA THR A 130 4.48 -6.97 -7.96
C THR A 130 3.90 -8.33 -7.57
N LEU A 131 3.28 -8.42 -6.39
CA LEU A 131 2.71 -9.68 -5.87
C LEU A 131 1.46 -10.13 -6.61
N MET A 132 0.57 -9.19 -6.97
CA MET A 132 -0.64 -9.54 -7.71
C MET A 132 -0.39 -9.99 -9.16
N HIS A 133 0.87 -10.06 -9.59
CA HIS A 133 1.28 -10.63 -10.88
C HIS A 133 1.59 -12.14 -10.79
N HIS A 134 1.78 -12.69 -9.59
CA HIS A 134 2.31 -14.05 -9.39
C HIS A 134 1.27 -15.12 -9.04
N ASP A 135 -0.02 -14.78 -9.01
CA ASP A 135 -1.15 -15.71 -8.86
C ASP A 135 -2.03 -15.69 -10.13
#